data_AF-A0A1A0HA04-F1
#
_entry.id   AF-A0A1A0HA04-F1
#
_cell.length_a   1.000
_cell.length_b   1.000
_cell.length_c   1.000
_cell.angle_alpha   90.00
_cell.angle_beta   90.00
_cell.angle_gamma   90.00
#
_symmetry.space_group_name_H-M   'P 1'
#
loop_
_entity.id
_entity.type
_entity.pdbx_description
1 polymer ?
#
loop_
_entity_poly.entity_id
_entity_poly.type
_entity_poly.pdbx_seq_one_letter_code
_entity_poly.pdbx_strand_id
1 'polypeptide(L)'
;MVVDNVDLFTKPEYWDRVIAIFTTGQAWQFAKFKYSRPELLFQHYQGFYMGYLGDIVPKQIHDWNVTPIAVDRGEKRFRDKMLVRDLWAQLDKTLAAKNYGV
;
A
#
# COMPACT_ATOMS: atom_id res chain seq x y z
N MET A 1 -13.60 -0.66 2.10
CA MET A 1 -13.82 -0.41 0.66
C MET A 1 -12.48 -0.49 -0.03
N VAL A 2 -12.38 -1.21 -1.15
CA VAL A 2 -11.16 -1.29 -1.98
C VAL A 2 -11.52 -0.72 -3.34
N VAL A 3 -10.67 0.16 -3.86
CA VAL A 3 -10.84 0.84 -5.16
C VAL A 3 -9.51 0.83 -5.91
N ASP A 4 -9.57 0.84 -7.23
CA ASP A 4 -8.39 0.90 -8.13
C ASP A 4 -8.15 2.30 -8.73
N ASN A 5 -9.08 3.23 -8.52
CA ASN A 5 -9.01 4.61 -8.97
C ASN A 5 -9.60 5.57 -7.92
N VAL A 6 -9.43 6.87 -8.17
CA VAL A 6 -9.82 7.96 -7.26
C VAL A 6 -10.88 8.87 -7.87
N ASP A 7 -11.57 8.45 -8.93
CA ASP A 7 -12.55 9.31 -9.61
C ASP A 7 -13.75 9.64 -8.69
N LEU A 8 -14.05 8.77 -7.72
CA LEU A 8 -15.07 9.01 -6.69
C LEU A 8 -14.56 9.82 -5.48
N PHE A 9 -13.28 10.19 -5.44
CA PHE A 9 -12.69 10.97 -4.35
C PHE A 9 -12.96 12.46 -4.54
N THR A 10 -14.24 12.81 -4.75
CA THR A 10 -14.68 14.16 -5.12
C THR A 10 -14.57 15.18 -3.99
N LYS A 11 -14.42 14.72 -2.74
CA LYS A 11 -14.25 15.57 -1.57
C LYS A 11 -12.95 15.25 -0.83
N PRO A 12 -12.21 16.26 -0.33
CA PRO A 12 -10.94 16.05 0.37
C PRO A 12 -11.01 15.09 1.55
N GLU A 13 -12.14 15.07 2.28
CA GLU A 13 -12.36 14.21 3.46
C GLU A 13 -12.37 12.71 3.13
N TYR A 14 -12.60 12.32 1.88
CA TYR A 14 -12.51 10.91 1.49
C TYR A 14 -11.09 10.36 1.62
N TRP A 15 -10.09 11.21 1.45
CA TRP A 15 -8.69 10.86 1.64
C TRP A 15 -8.33 10.59 3.10
N ASP A 16 -9.08 11.11 4.06
CA ASP A 16 -8.83 10.90 5.49
C ASP A 16 -9.17 9.45 5.91
N ARG A 17 -10.06 8.81 5.14
CA ARG A 17 -10.49 7.42 5.30
C ARG A 17 -9.56 6.40 4.64
N VAL A 18 -8.55 6.85 3.90
CA VAL A 18 -7.55 5.96 3.32
C VAL A 18 -6.66 5.43 4.45
N ILE A 19 -6.55 4.10 4.51
CA ILE A 19 -5.73 3.38 5.49
C ILE A 19 -4.50 2.73 4.87
N ALA A 20 -4.54 2.45 3.56
CA ALA A 20 -3.43 1.81 2.86
C ALA A 20 -3.48 2.11 1.36
N ILE A 21 -2.31 2.12 0.73
CA ILE A 21 -2.13 2.25 -0.71
C ILE A 21 -1.21 1.13 -1.19
N PHE A 22 -1.66 0.38 -2.19
CA PHE A 22 -0.86 -0.66 -2.85
C PHE A 22 -0.26 -0.10 -4.14
N THR A 23 1.00 -0.42 -4.41
CA THR A 23 1.70 0.02 -5.61
C THR A 23 2.49 -1.12 -6.26
N THR A 24 2.54 -1.07 -7.59
CA THR A 24 3.44 -1.87 -8.42
C THR A 24 4.75 -1.13 -8.74
N GLY A 25 4.92 0.06 -8.17
CA GLY A 25 6.15 0.83 -8.21
C GLY A 25 6.22 1.89 -9.28
N GLN A 26 5.18 2.20 -10.06
CA GLN A 26 5.24 3.27 -11.05
C GLN A 26 4.66 4.58 -10.51
N ALA A 27 5.45 5.66 -10.51
CA ALA A 27 5.04 6.95 -9.95
C ALA A 27 3.80 7.55 -10.62
N TRP A 28 3.57 7.25 -11.92
CA TRP A 28 2.39 7.75 -12.64
C TRP A 28 1.06 7.27 -12.03
N GLN A 29 1.07 6.16 -11.28
CA GLN A 29 -0.09 5.65 -10.55
C GLN A 29 -0.73 6.73 -9.65
N PHE A 30 0.09 7.62 -9.10
CA PHE A 30 -0.33 8.62 -8.11
C PHE A 30 -0.66 9.98 -8.72
N ALA A 31 -0.63 10.14 -10.05
CA ALA A 31 -0.79 11.44 -10.69
C ALA A 31 -2.09 12.18 -10.32
N LYS A 32 -3.17 11.43 -10.04
CA LYS A 32 -4.47 11.96 -9.63
C LYS A 32 -4.70 11.96 -8.11
N PHE A 33 -3.72 11.52 -7.31
CA PHE A 33 -3.88 11.39 -5.86
C PHE A 33 -3.75 12.73 -5.16
N LYS A 34 -4.27 12.85 -3.93
CA LYS A 34 -4.14 14.06 -3.08
C LYS A 34 -2.67 14.50 -2.94
N TYR A 35 -1.76 13.53 -2.82
CA TYR A 35 -0.31 13.75 -2.93
C TYR A 35 0.20 12.97 -4.14
N SER A 36 0.59 13.69 -5.19
CA SER A 36 1.10 13.06 -6.42
C SER A 36 2.55 12.60 -6.32
N ARG A 37 3.31 13.16 -5.38
CA ARG A 37 4.69 12.77 -5.09
C ARG A 37 4.72 11.56 -4.14
N PRO A 38 5.31 10.43 -4.53
CA PRO A 38 5.35 9.23 -3.70
C PRO A 38 5.98 9.47 -2.32
N GLU A 39 7.07 10.24 -2.26
CA GLU A 39 7.76 10.53 -0.99
C GLU A 39 6.84 11.21 0.03
N LEU A 40 5.98 12.13 -0.44
CA LEU A 40 5.00 12.81 0.40
C LEU A 40 3.78 11.93 0.67
N LEU A 41 3.33 11.18 -0.33
CA LEU A 41 2.20 10.27 -0.22
C LEU A 41 2.41 9.24 0.90
N PHE A 42 3.58 8.59 0.92
CA PHE A 42 3.90 7.53 1.89
C PHE A 42 4.44 8.04 3.24
N GLN A 43 4.48 9.36 3.43
CA GLN A 43 4.52 9.98 4.76
C GLN A 43 3.12 10.09 5.40
N HIS A 44 2.07 10.17 4.57
CA HIS A 44 0.68 10.34 5.03
C HIS A 44 -0.09 9.01 5.08
N TYR A 45 0.26 8.04 4.23
CA TYR A 45 -0.45 6.77 4.09
C TYR A 45 0.48 5.58 4.19
N GLN A 46 0.00 4.48 4.78
CA GLN A 46 0.71 3.21 4.79
C GLN A 46 0.80 2.66 3.36
N GLY A 47 2.02 2.53 2.84
CA GLY A 47 2.28 2.02 1.51
C GLY A 47 2.69 0.55 1.49
N PHE A 48 2.24 -0.19 0.48
CA PHE A 48 2.65 -1.57 0.22
C PHE A 48 3.10 -1.73 -1.22
N TYR A 49 4.33 -2.18 -1.43
CA TYR A 49 4.82 -2.57 -2.75
C TYR A 49 4.57 -4.06 -2.96
N MET A 50 3.79 -4.40 -4.00
CA MET A 50 3.55 -5.80 -4.36
C MET A 50 4.52 -6.22 -5.45
N GLY A 51 5.33 -7.25 -5.17
CA GLY A 51 6.27 -7.83 -6.12
C GLY A 51 6.28 -9.36 -6.01
N TYR A 52 7.02 -10.01 -6.91
CA TYR A 52 7.24 -11.44 -6.81
C TYR A 52 8.58 -11.75 -6.12
N LEU A 53 8.60 -12.86 -5.38
CA LEU A 53 9.82 -13.37 -4.76
C LEU A 53 10.84 -13.72 -5.87
N GLY A 54 12.03 -13.12 -5.78
CA GLY A 54 13.12 -13.31 -6.74
C GLY A 54 13.18 -12.25 -7.85
N ASP A 55 12.13 -11.43 -8.02
CA ASP A 55 12.18 -10.29 -8.93
C ASP A 55 13.04 -9.16 -8.31
N ILE A 56 13.67 -8.37 -9.19
CA ILE A 56 14.43 -7.18 -8.77
C ILE A 56 13.43 -6.11 -8.31
N VAL A 57 13.53 -5.71 -7.04
CA VAL A 57 12.77 -4.59 -6.49
C VAL A 57 13.27 -3.29 -7.13
N PRO A 58 12.40 -2.45 -7.73
CA PRO A 58 12.81 -1.18 -8.31
C PRO A 58 13.44 -0.27 -7.25
N LYS A 59 14.53 0.42 -7.59
CA LYS A 59 15.30 1.24 -6.63
C LYS A 59 14.44 2.25 -5.87
N GLN A 60 13.50 2.88 -6.56
CA GLN A 60 12.58 3.87 -5.98
C GLN A 60 11.67 3.33 -4.87
N ILE A 61 11.46 2.01 -4.79
CA ILE A 61 10.72 1.38 -3.67
C ILE A 61 11.49 1.52 -2.36
N HIS A 62 12.82 1.63 -2.39
CA HIS A 62 13.61 1.91 -1.19
C HIS A 62 13.51 3.37 -0.76
N ASP A 63 13.21 4.29 -1.69
CA ASP A 63 13.08 5.72 -1.43
C ASP A 63 11.67 6.10 -0.95
N TRP A 64 10.67 5.38 -1.44
CA TRP A 64 9.27 5.54 -1.07
C TRP A 64 9.02 4.67 0.15
N ASN A 65 8.74 5.26 1.31
CA ASN A 65 8.48 4.57 2.59
C ASN A 65 7.33 3.53 2.53
N VAL A 66 7.54 2.42 1.81
CA VAL A 66 6.55 1.39 1.51
C VAL A 66 7.06 0.05 2.00
N THR A 67 6.14 -0.80 2.42
CA THR A 67 6.46 -2.16 2.86
C THR A 67 6.44 -3.11 1.66
N PRO A 68 7.56 -3.77 1.30
CA PRO A 68 7.56 -4.77 0.25
C PRO A 68 6.81 -6.03 0.69
N ILE A 69 5.94 -6.54 -0.17
CA ILE A 69 5.26 -7.83 -0.05
C ILE A 69 5.64 -8.64 -1.29
N ALA A 70 6.48 -9.64 -1.08
CA ALA A 70 6.96 -10.53 -2.14
C ALA A 70 6.16 -11.84 -2.12
N VAL A 71 5.32 -12.05 -3.13
CA VAL A 71 4.53 -13.27 -3.29
C VAL A 71 5.24 -14.29 -4.17
N ASP A 72 5.05 -15.58 -3.90
CA ASP A 72 5.63 -16.63 -4.74
C ASP A 72 4.76 -16.84 -6.00
N ARG A 73 5.41 -17.02 -7.17
CA ARG A 73 4.71 -17.25 -8.46
C ARG A 73 4.14 -18.66 -8.59
N GLY A 74 4.64 -19.64 -7.84
CA GLY A 74 4.42 -21.06 -8.11
C GLY A 74 4.34 -21.91 -6.86
N GLU A 75 5.40 -22.66 -6.53
CA GLU A 75 5.31 -23.82 -5.63
C GLU A 75 5.11 -23.47 -4.15
N LYS A 76 5.42 -22.24 -3.71
CA LYS A 76 5.43 -21.88 -2.27
C LYS A 76 4.27 -20.99 -1.84
N ARG A 77 3.11 -21.09 -2.50
CA ARG A 77 1.86 -20.36 -2.13
C ARG A 77 1.36 -20.64 -0.72
N PHE A 78 1.81 -21.73 -0.07
CA PHE A 78 1.53 -21.97 1.36
C PHE A 78 2.02 -20.81 2.26
N ARG A 79 3.02 -20.03 1.80
CA ARG A 79 3.54 -18.85 2.50
C ARG A 79 2.60 -17.65 2.44
N ASP A 80 1.64 -17.62 1.52
CA ASP A 80 0.67 -16.53 1.37
C ASP A 80 -0.10 -16.32 2.68
N LYS A 81 -0.41 -17.39 3.41
CA LYS A 81 -1.11 -17.30 4.71
C LYS A 81 -0.34 -16.43 5.70
N MET A 82 0.98 -16.54 5.72
CA MET A 82 1.85 -15.74 6.58
C MET A 82 1.91 -14.29 6.10
N LEU A 83 2.06 -14.07 4.79
CA LEU A 83 2.07 -12.73 4.19
C LEU A 83 0.77 -11.97 4.45
N VAL A 84 -0.37 -12.65 4.29
CA VAL A 84 -1.70 -12.08 4.57
C VAL A 84 -1.87 -11.76 6.05
N ARG A 85 -1.42 -12.65 6.95
CA ARG A 85 -1.43 -12.38 8.41
C ARG A 85 -0.62 -11.13 8.74
N ASP A 86 0.58 -11.01 8.18
CA ASP A 86 1.48 -9.89 8.48
C ASP A 86 0.95 -8.58 7.88
N LEU A 87 0.32 -8.63 6.69
CA LEU A 87 -0.41 -7.50 6.10
C LEU A 87 -1.55 -7.04 7.02
N TRP A 88 -2.40 -7.96 7.49
CA TRP A 88 -3.49 -7.62 8.41
C TRP A 88 -2.98 -6.99 9.70
N ALA A 89 -1.92 -7.54 10.30
CA ALA A 89 -1.32 -6.97 11.50
C ALA A 89 -0.81 -5.53 11.31
N GLN A 90 -0.38 -5.16 10.10
CA GLN A 90 -0.01 -3.77 9.79
C GLN A 90 -1.23 -2.88 9.58
N LEU A 91 -2.26 -3.36 8.89
CA LEU A 91 -3.51 -2.63 8.71
C LEU A 91 -4.19 -2.35 10.06
N ASP A 92 -4.22 -3.33 10.95
CA ASP A 92 -4.80 -3.19 12.30
C ASP A 92 -4.09 -2.10 13.10
N LYS A 93 -2.75 -2.01 13.00
CA LYS A 93 -2.00 -0.91 13.61
C LYS A 93 -2.40 0.45 13.04
N THR A 94 -2.58 0.54 11.72
CA THR A 94 -3.03 1.78 11.08
C THR A 94 -4.46 2.16 11.48
N LEU A 95 -5.35 1.17 11.60
CA LEU A 95 -6.73 1.37 12.05
C LEU A 95 -6.77 1.88 13.50
N ALA A 96 -6.02 1.24 14.40
CA ALA A 96 -5.90 1.66 15.80
C ALA A 96 -5.34 3.09 15.90
N ALA A 97 -4.29 3.42 15.15
CA ALA A 97 -3.71 4.77 15.13
C ALA A 97 -4.69 5.85 14.60
N LYS A 98 -5.68 5.46 13.80
CA LYS A 98 -6.75 6.32 13.29
C LYS A 98 -8.03 6.26 14.14
N ASN A 99 -8.01 5.60 15.30
CA ASN A 99 -9.15 5.37 16.19
C ASN A 99 -10.33 4.66 15.51
N TYR A 100 -10.07 3.82 14.49
CA TYR A 100 -11.07 2.91 13.96
C TYR A 100 -11.09 1.65 14.83
N GLY A 101 -12.16 1.43 15.60
CA GLY A 101 -12.35 0.21 16.41
C GLY A 101 -11.94 0.31 17.88
N VAL A 102 -11.99 1.50 18.48
CA VAL A 102 -11.97 1.71 19.93
C VAL A 102 -13.41 1.88 20.43
#